data_AF-A0AA42R7W2-F1
#
_entry.id   AF-A0AA42R7W2-F1
#
_cell.length_a   1.000
_cell.length_b   1.000
_cell.length_c   1.000
_cell.angle_alpha   90.00
_cell.angle_beta   90.00
_cell.angle_gamma   90.00
#
_symmetry.space_group_name_H-M   'P 1'
#
loop_
_entity.id
_entity.type
_entity.pdbx_description
1 polymer ?
#
loop_
_entity_poly.entity_id
_entity_poly.type
_entity_poly.pdbx_seq_one_letter_code
_entity_poly.pdbx_strand_id
1 'polypeptide(L)'
;MSIVQDVAEWIHAREEGALCGEVATAFSITAIKASVLISQIQREPRFTTRVEHGRITDDNGKGRHARRLYVDQVQPPRWHKTPVIGTNDKEQTVRFASITDAERVGGFIRVGITRCLNNSQATHGGYRWAVASSEQNG
;
A
#
# COMPACT_ATOMS: atom_id res chain seq x y z
N MET A 1 8.35 -1.71 5.17
CA MET A 1 6.90 -1.78 5.37
C MET A 1 6.25 -0.64 4.59
N SER A 2 5.02 -0.80 4.12
CA SER A 2 4.36 0.23 3.30
C SER A 2 3.69 1.22 4.23
N ILE A 3 4.04 2.51 4.15
CA ILE A 3 3.42 3.55 4.99
C ILE A 3 1.89 3.57 4.86
N VAL A 4 1.35 3.18 3.70
CA VAL A 4 -0.10 3.05 3.49
C VAL A 4 -0.68 1.90 4.32
N GLN A 5 0.03 0.76 4.40
CA GLN A 5 -0.35 -0.37 5.25
C GLN A 5 -0.30 0.03 6.72
N ASP A 6 0.81 0.63 7.14
CA ASP A 6 1.04 0.98 8.54
C ASP A 6 -0.01 2.00 9.02
N VAL A 7 -0.37 2.98 8.19
CA VAL A 7 -1.46 3.93 8.49
C VAL A 7 -2.82 3.23 8.51
N ALA A 8 -3.13 2.35 7.55
CA ALA A 8 -4.41 1.64 7.54
C ALA A 8 -4.60 0.75 8.77
N GLU A 9 -3.56 0.01 9.18
CA GLU A 9 -3.54 -0.81 10.40
C GLU A 9 -3.71 0.04 11.65
N TRP A 10 -3.02 1.18 11.70
CA TRP A 10 -3.13 2.10 12.83
C TRP A 10 -4.54 2.71 12.96
N ILE A 11 -5.19 3.06 11.85
CA ILE A 11 -6.58 3.56 11.87
C ILE A 11 -7.55 2.43 12.25
N HIS A 12 -7.34 1.22 11.74
CA HIS A 12 -8.18 0.05 12.03
C HIS A 12 -8.18 -0.33 13.52
N ALA A 13 -7.05 -0.12 14.20
CA ALA A 13 -6.93 -0.37 15.64
C ALA A 13 -7.68 0.66 16.52
N ARG A 14 -8.27 1.72 15.94
CA ARG A 14 -8.96 2.80 16.66
C ARG A 14 -10.47 2.69 16.51
N GLU A 15 -11.20 2.73 17.62
CA GLU A 15 -12.68 2.71 17.60
C GLU A 15 -13.26 3.99 17.02
N GLU A 16 -12.60 5.13 17.26
CA GLU A 16 -13.02 6.44 16.79
C GLU A 16 -12.52 6.75 15.37
N GLY A 17 -11.85 5.83 14.68
CA GLY A 17 -11.20 6.11 13.39
C GLY A 17 -10.14 7.21 13.51
N ALA A 18 -9.88 7.93 12.41
CA ALA A 18 -8.86 8.96 12.38
C ALA A 18 -9.15 10.15 11.46
N LEU A 19 -8.69 11.32 11.88
CA LEU A 19 -8.65 12.56 11.13
C LEU A 19 -7.29 12.75 10.46
N CYS A 20 -7.26 13.55 9.38
CA CYS A 20 -6.02 13.90 8.69
C CYS A 20 -4.95 14.49 9.63
N GLY A 21 -5.34 15.35 10.58
CA GLY A 21 -4.42 15.90 11.57
C GLY A 21 -3.87 14.85 12.55
N GLU A 22 -4.70 13.89 12.96
CA GLU A 22 -4.27 12.81 13.87
C GLU A 22 -3.27 11.88 13.18
N VAL A 23 -3.51 11.54 11.91
CA VAL A 23 -2.56 10.78 11.08
C VAL A 23 -1.25 11.54 10.88
N ALA A 24 -1.32 12.86 10.61
CA ALA A 24 -0.14 13.69 10.44
C ALA A 24 0.75 13.67 11.69
N THR A 25 0.15 13.85 12.87
CA THR A 25 0.86 13.80 14.16
C THR A 25 1.42 12.41 14.44
N ALA A 26 0.62 11.35 14.34
CA ALA A 26 1.02 9.99 14.69
C ALA A 26 2.20 9.48 13.87
N PHE A 27 2.28 9.86 12.59
CA PHE A 27 3.33 9.41 11.67
C PHE A 27 4.42 10.46 11.43
N SER A 28 4.38 11.59 12.15
CA SER A 28 5.33 12.71 11.96
C SER A 28 5.45 13.15 10.50
N ILE A 29 4.30 13.30 9.82
CA ILE A 29 4.20 13.72 8.41
C ILE A 29 3.37 14.99 8.28
N THR A 30 3.50 15.68 7.16
CA THR A 30 2.69 16.87 6.88
C THR A 30 1.21 16.50 6.66
N ALA A 31 0.30 17.44 6.95
CA ALA A 31 -1.13 17.27 6.70
C ALA A 31 -1.44 16.97 5.21
N ILE A 32 -0.67 17.54 4.28
CA ILE A 32 -0.80 17.25 2.85
C ILE A 32 -0.50 15.77 2.58
N LYS A 33 0.59 15.24 3.15
CA LYS A 33 0.98 13.84 2.98
C LYS A 33 -0.04 12.90 3.64
N ALA A 34 -0.53 13.24 4.82
CA ALA A 34 -1.60 12.49 5.48
C ALA A 34 -2.88 12.45 4.63
N SER A 35 -3.27 13.57 4.01
CA SER A 35 -4.43 13.64 3.11
C SER A 35 -4.28 12.72 1.88
N VAL A 36 -3.08 12.69 1.29
CA VAL A 36 -2.78 11.78 0.18
C VAL A 36 -2.87 10.33 0.61
N LEU A 37 -2.29 9.97 1.77
CA LEU A 37 -2.34 8.59 2.29
C LEU A 37 -3.78 8.15 2.59
N ILE A 38 -4.58 9.00 3.23
CA ILE A 38 -6.01 8.75 3.47
C ILE A 38 -6.75 8.51 2.15
N SER A 39 -6.46 9.31 1.11
CA SER A 39 -7.06 9.15 -0.21
C SER A 39 -6.62 7.85 -0.89
N GLN A 40 -5.38 7.42 -0.70
CA GLN A 40 -4.87 6.15 -1.20
C GLN A 40 -5.56 4.97 -0.51
N ILE A 41 -5.67 5.01 0.82
CA ILE A 41 -6.36 3.97 1.62
C ILE A 41 -7.81 3.81 1.14
N GLN A 42 -8.55 4.90 0.96
CA GLN A 42 -9.94 4.86 0.47
C GLN A 42 -10.11 4.24 -0.92
N ARG A 43 -9.07 4.32 -1.76
CA ARG A 43 -9.12 3.79 -3.14
C ARG A 43 -8.56 2.37 -3.24
N GLU A 44 -7.96 1.84 -2.17
CA GLU A 44 -7.28 0.56 -2.24
C GLU A 44 -8.25 -0.59 -1.93
N PRO A 45 -8.54 -1.51 -2.87
CA PRO A 45 -9.58 -2.54 -2.69
C PRO A 45 -9.33 -3.53 -1.56
N ARG A 46 -8.10 -3.58 -1.05
CA ARG A 46 -7.69 -4.44 0.07
C ARG A 46 -8.06 -3.87 1.45
N PHE A 47 -8.59 -2.64 1.49
CA PHE A 47 -9.12 -2.03 2.69
C PHE A 47 -10.62 -1.82 2.53
N THR A 48 -11.37 -2.10 3.59
CA THR A 48 -12.77 -1.68 3.70
C THR A 48 -12.81 -0.42 4.54
N THR A 49 -13.31 0.67 3.98
CA THR A 49 -13.28 1.98 4.64
C THR A 49 -14.64 2.63 4.67
N ARG A 50 -14.91 3.37 5.75
CA ARG A 50 -16.08 4.23 5.89
C ARG A 50 -15.64 5.64 6.25
N VAL A 51 -16.36 6.64 5.74
CA VAL A 51 -16.03 8.06 6.01
C VAL A 51 -17.23 8.73 6.64
N GLU A 52 -16.99 9.37 7.78
CA GLU A 52 -17.97 10.26 8.40
C GLU A 52 -17.60 11.71 8.16
N HIS A 53 -18.61 12.49 7.79
CA HIS A 53 -18.50 13.93 7.58
C HIS A 53 -19.11 14.64 8.78
N GLY A 54 -18.34 15.53 9.39
CA GLY A 54 -18.79 16.27 10.57
C GLY A 54 -18.16 17.65 10.66
N ARG A 55 -18.58 18.40 11.68
CA ARG A 55 -17.89 19.60 12.11
C ARG A 55 -17.12 19.29 13.38
N ILE A 56 -15.85 19.69 13.38
CA ILE A 56 -15.02 19.70 14.59
C ILE A 56 -14.85 21.15 14.97
N THR A 57 -15.15 21.46 16.21
CA THR A 57 -14.91 22.77 16.79
C THR A 57 -13.46 22.82 17.22
N ASP A 58 -12.69 23.80 16.75
CA ASP A 58 -11.37 24.06 17.33
C ASP A 58 -11.50 24.70 18.72
N ASP A 59 -10.39 24.82 19.44
CA ASP A 59 -10.35 25.39 20.80
C ASP A 59 -10.85 26.86 20.84
N ASN A 60 -10.96 27.52 19.69
CA ASN A 60 -11.47 28.89 19.54
C ASN A 60 -12.97 28.93 19.18
N GLY A 61 -13.67 27.80 19.22
CA GLY A 61 -15.10 27.74 18.92
C GLY A 61 -15.43 27.75 17.42
N LYS A 62 -14.43 27.77 16.53
CA LYS A 62 -14.66 27.82 15.08
C LYS A 62 -14.85 26.40 14.53
N GLY A 63 -16.05 26.12 14.06
CA GLY A 63 -16.38 24.86 13.39
C GLY A 63 -15.66 24.73 12.05
N ARG A 64 -14.89 23.67 11.88
CA ARG A 64 -14.27 23.28 10.61
C ARG A 64 -14.84 21.95 10.13
N HIS A 65 -15.15 21.86 8.84
CA HIS A 65 -15.57 20.61 8.23
C HIS A 65 -14.42 19.60 8.27
N ALA A 66 -14.69 18.42 8.77
CA ALA A 66 -13.72 17.37 8.92
C ALA A 66 -14.26 16.04 8.38
N ARG A 67 -13.33 15.22 7.90
CA ARG A 67 -13.59 13.87 7.43
C ARG A 67 -12.87 12.90 8.36
N ARG A 68 -13.63 12.04 9.03
CA ARG A 68 -13.10 10.98 9.88
C ARG A 68 -13.13 9.68 9.09
N LEU A 69 -11.96 9.08 8.90
CA LEU A 69 -11.80 7.81 8.20
C LEU A 69 -11.85 6.68 9.21
N TYR A 70 -12.69 5.70 8.94
CA TYR A 70 -12.70 4.40 9.60
C TYR A 70 -12.16 3.37 8.62
N VAL A 71 -11.36 2.44 9.12
CA VAL A 71 -10.86 1.30 8.37
C VAL A 71 -11.41 0.05 9.04
N ASP A 72 -12.44 -0.55 8.45
CA ASP A 72 -13.17 -1.67 9.04
C ASP A 72 -12.44 -3.00 8.81
N GLN A 73 -11.71 -3.11 7.69
CA GLN A 73 -10.90 -4.28 7.37
C GLN A 73 -9.58 -3.87 6.73
N VAL A 74 -8.51 -4.56 7.14
CA VAL A 74 -7.18 -4.41 6.55
C VAL A 74 -6.69 -5.76 6.03
N GLN A 75 -6.61 -5.91 4.71
CA GLN A 75 -5.94 -7.07 4.13
C GLN A 75 -4.46 -6.75 3.84
N PRO A 76 -3.55 -7.69 4.12
CA PRO A 76 -2.15 -7.52 3.78
C PRO A 76 -2.00 -7.30 2.27
N PRO A 77 -0.98 -6.57 1.82
CA PRO A 77 -0.76 -6.36 0.39
C PRO A 77 -0.56 -7.73 -0.28
N ARG A 78 -1.44 -8.09 -1.23
CA ARG A 78 -1.47 -9.44 -1.82
C ARG A 78 -0.13 -9.86 -2.47
N TRP A 79 0.67 -8.89 -2.91
CA TRP A 79 1.98 -9.05 -3.55
C TRP A 79 3.07 -9.75 -2.69
N HIS A 80 2.84 -9.95 -1.39
CA HIS A 80 3.80 -10.60 -0.49
C HIS A 80 3.74 -12.13 -0.54
N LYS A 81 2.71 -12.71 -1.15
CA LYS A 81 2.53 -14.17 -1.26
C LYS A 81 2.20 -14.64 -2.69
N THR A 82 2.14 -13.71 -3.64
CA THR A 82 1.91 -14.05 -5.04
C THR A 82 3.24 -14.39 -5.70
N PRO A 83 3.40 -15.58 -6.30
CA PRO A 83 4.62 -15.91 -7.00
C PRO A 83 4.89 -14.92 -8.14
N VAL A 84 6.16 -14.62 -8.37
CA VAL A 84 6.61 -13.67 -9.39
C VAL A 84 7.60 -14.32 -10.32
N ILE A 85 7.55 -13.92 -11.59
CA ILE A 85 8.43 -14.39 -12.64
C ILE A 85 9.15 -13.18 -13.21
N GLY A 86 10.47 -13.24 -13.25
CA GLY A 86 11.32 -12.29 -13.98
C GLY A 86 11.79 -12.92 -15.28
N THR A 87 11.59 -12.27 -16.42
CA THR A 87 12.08 -12.72 -17.74
C THR A 87 13.11 -11.73 -18.28
N ASN A 88 14.33 -12.18 -18.58
CA ASN A 88 15.37 -11.33 -19.17
C ASN A 88 15.26 -11.27 -20.71
N ASP A 89 16.11 -10.47 -21.35
CA ASP A 89 16.10 -10.30 -22.81
C ASP A 89 16.54 -11.56 -23.59
N LYS A 90 17.09 -12.56 -22.90
CA LYS A 90 17.40 -13.89 -23.47
C LYS A 90 16.28 -14.90 -23.23
N GLU A 91 15.10 -14.44 -22.80
CA GLU A 91 13.95 -15.27 -22.41
C GLU A 91 14.23 -16.27 -21.28
N GLN A 92 15.29 -16.04 -20.50
CA GLN A 92 15.57 -16.82 -19.29
C GLN A 92 14.71 -16.30 -18.15
N THR A 93 14.12 -17.24 -17.40
CA THR A 93 13.20 -16.92 -16.31
C THR A 93 13.79 -17.22 -14.95
N VAL A 94 13.49 -16.35 -13.99
CA VAL A 94 13.67 -16.59 -12.55
C VAL A 94 12.30 -16.58 -11.89
N ARG A 95 12.06 -17.52 -10.97
CA ARG A 95 10.77 -17.67 -10.29
C ARG A 95 10.97 -17.62 -8.79
N PHE A 96 10.11 -16.89 -8.10
CA PHE A 96 10.13 -16.77 -6.64
C PHE A 96 8.71 -16.93 -6.09
N ALA A 97 8.59 -17.46 -4.87
CA ALA A 97 7.30 -17.65 -4.22
C ALA A 97 6.60 -16.31 -3.90
N SER A 98 7.37 -15.22 -3.82
CA SER A 98 6.86 -13.86 -3.73
C SER A 98 7.94 -12.80 -4.03
N ILE A 99 7.56 -11.53 -4.06
CA ILE A 99 8.53 -10.42 -4.12
C ILE A 99 9.44 -10.41 -2.88
N THR A 100 8.94 -10.84 -1.72
CA THR A 100 9.76 -10.93 -0.49
C THR A 100 10.81 -12.04 -0.61
N ASP A 101 10.45 -13.14 -1.25
CA ASP A 101 11.36 -14.25 -1.53
C ASP A 101 12.41 -13.87 -2.58
N ALA A 102 12.01 -13.14 -3.63
CA ALA A 102 12.93 -12.56 -4.62
C ALA A 102 13.97 -11.62 -3.99
N GLU A 103 13.62 -10.89 -2.94
CA GLU A 103 14.56 -10.04 -2.21
C GLU A 103 15.50 -10.85 -1.30
N ARG A 104 14.96 -11.77 -0.52
CA ARG A 104 15.75 -12.54 0.47
C ARG A 104 16.67 -13.57 -0.17
N VAL A 105 16.18 -14.28 -1.19
CA VAL A 105 16.89 -15.39 -1.83
C VAL A 105 17.52 -14.96 -3.15
N GLY A 106 16.79 -14.17 -3.95
CA GLY A 106 17.25 -13.72 -5.26
C GLY A 106 18.13 -12.47 -5.25
N GLY A 107 18.23 -11.75 -4.12
CA GLY A 107 19.00 -10.51 -4.00
C GLY A 107 18.39 -9.31 -4.74
N PHE A 108 17.13 -9.39 -5.16
CA PHE A 108 16.48 -8.30 -5.90
C PHE A 108 15.84 -7.26 -4.98
N ILE A 109 15.92 -5.98 -5.35
CA ILE A 109 15.25 -4.92 -4.57
C ILE A 109 13.73 -5.00 -4.76
N ARG A 110 12.99 -5.22 -3.67
CA ARG A 110 11.52 -5.34 -3.64
C ARG A 110 10.81 -4.18 -4.35
N VAL A 111 11.22 -2.94 -4.08
CA VAL A 111 10.58 -1.75 -4.67
C VAL A 111 10.74 -1.70 -6.19
N GLY A 112 11.85 -2.23 -6.72
CA GLY A 112 12.11 -2.30 -8.16
C GLY A 112 11.17 -3.28 -8.84
N ILE A 113 11.00 -4.48 -8.25
CA ILE A 113 10.02 -5.48 -8.73
C ILE A 113 8.61 -4.90 -8.69
N THR A 114 8.21 -4.26 -7.58
CA THR A 114 6.87 -3.64 -7.47
C THR A 114 6.62 -2.59 -8.55
N ARG A 115 7.62 -1.77 -8.87
CA ARG A 115 7.50 -0.77 -9.96
C ARG A 115 7.28 -1.43 -11.31
N CYS A 116 7.95 -2.55 -11.58
CA CYS A 116 7.74 -3.34 -12.79
C CYS A 116 6.33 -3.94 -12.85
N LEU A 117 5.84 -4.54 -11.77
CA LEU A 117 4.50 -5.11 -11.71
C LEU A 117 3.39 -4.06 -11.88
N ASN A 118 3.65 -2.82 -11.48
CA ASN A 118 2.73 -1.70 -11.67
C ASN A 118 2.92 -0.96 -13.01
N ASN A 119 3.70 -1.52 -13.95
CA ASN A 119 4.03 -0.92 -15.26
C ASN A 119 4.66 0.48 -15.20
N SER A 120 5.19 0.87 -14.04
CA SER A 120 5.87 2.17 -13.84
C SER A 120 7.36 2.13 -14.22
N GLN A 121 7.90 0.92 -14.44
CA GLN A 121 9.28 0.69 -14.83
C GLN A 121 9.34 -0.57 -15.71
N ALA A 122 10.04 -0.52 -16.84
CA ALA A 122 10.05 -1.65 -17.79
C ALA A 122 10.78 -2.89 -17.25
N THR A 123 11.93 -2.70 -16.61
CA THR A 123 12.79 -3.80 -16.11
C THR A 123 13.42 -3.45 -14.78
N HIS A 124 13.76 -4.47 -13.98
CA HIS A 124 14.53 -4.35 -12.75
C HIS A 124 15.49 -5.52 -12.62
N GLY A 125 16.76 -5.24 -12.35
CA GLY A 125 17.81 -6.26 -12.29
C GLY A 125 18.05 -6.99 -13.63
N GLY A 126 17.67 -6.38 -14.76
CA GLY A 126 17.74 -7.00 -16.08
C GLY A 126 16.54 -7.90 -16.44
N TYR A 127 15.51 -7.94 -15.59
CA TYR A 127 14.31 -8.75 -15.81
C TYR A 127 13.05 -7.88 -15.94
N ARG A 128 12.16 -8.25 -16.87
CA ARG A 128 10.75 -7.83 -16.88
C ARG A 128 10.00 -8.68 -15.86
N TRP A 129 9.27 -8.06 -14.95
CA TRP A 129 8.60 -8.79 -13.87
C TRP A 129 7.10 -8.90 -14.10
N ALA A 130 6.56 -10.09 -13.86
CA ALA A 130 5.14 -10.39 -13.91
C ALA A 130 4.71 -11.20 -12.68
N VAL A 131 3.43 -11.13 -12.35
CA VAL A 131 2.79 -12.09 -11.45
C VAL A 131 2.71 -13.43 -12.17
N ALA A 132 3.11 -14.52 -11.50
CA ALA A 132 2.88 -15.86 -12.03
C ALA A 132 1.36 -16.09 -12.09
N SER A 133 0.81 -16.19 -13.29
CA SER A 133 -0.57 -16.66 -13.46
C SER A 133 -0.61 -18.17 -13.21
N SER A 134 -1.71 -18.64 -12.63
CA SER A 134 -1.98 -20.06 -12.37
C SER A 134 -2.16 -20.92 -13.64
N GLU A 135 -1.91 -20.37 -14.82
CA GLU A 135 -2.12 -21.04 -16.12
C GLU A 135 -0.83 -21.62 -16.74
N GLN A 136 0.33 -21.58 -16.06
CA GLN A 136 1.57 -22.19 -16.57
C GLN A 136 1.93 -23.55 -15.92
N ASN A 137 0.93 -24.27 -15.41
CA ASN A 137 1.05 -25.68 -15.02
C ASN A 137 0.14 -26.55 -15.90
N GLY A 138 0.31 -26.46 -17.22
CA GLY A 138 -0.28 -27.35 -18.22
C GLY A 138 0.82 -27.92 -19.10
#